data_AF-A0A0T6A2D6-F1
#
_entry.id   AF-A0A0T6A2D6-F1
#
_cell.length_a   1.000
_cell.length_b   1.000
_cell.length_c   1.000
_cell.angle_alpha   90.00
_cell.angle_beta   90.00
_cell.angle_gamma   90.00
#
_symmetry.space_group_name_H-M   'P 1'
#
loop_
_entity.id
_entity.type
_entity.pdbx_description
1 polymer ?
#
loop_
_entity_poly.entity_id
_entity_poly.type
_entity_poly.pdbx_seq_one_letter_code
_entity_poly.pdbx_strand_id
1 'polypeptide(L)'
;MKKALGAFVALAFVVGVAIGPAWAAHAPELSKQCQEALKKTPNKDAEKLCGEGDKLLKDGKGEEAAKKFEAGLEKLGIKPAKK
;
A
#
# COMPACT_ATOMS: atom_id res chain seq x y z
N MET A 1 34.76 13.79 42.69
CA MET A 1 34.03 14.91 42.04
C MET A 1 33.68 14.51 40.63
N LYS A 2 32.39 14.63 40.23
CA LYS A 2 31.87 14.86 38.86
C LYS A 2 32.24 13.78 37.81
N LYS A 3 31.34 13.05 37.14
CA LYS A 3 29.95 13.32 36.74
C LYS A 3 29.21 11.99 36.50
N ALA A 4 27.91 12.02 36.74
CA ALA A 4 26.95 10.99 36.41
C ALA A 4 27.07 10.58 34.93
N LEU A 5 27.34 9.30 34.68
CA LEU A 5 26.98 8.67 33.41
C LEU A 5 25.51 8.31 33.54
N GLY A 6 24.65 9.23 33.07
CA GLY A 6 23.24 8.94 32.90
C GLY A 6 23.10 7.71 32.02
N ALA A 7 22.42 6.70 32.54
CA ALA A 7 21.90 5.59 31.77
C ALA A 7 20.84 6.16 30.81
N PHE A 8 21.31 6.69 29.69
CA PHE A 8 20.48 6.83 28.51
C PHE A 8 20.10 5.41 28.11
N VAL A 9 18.88 5.04 28.51
CA VAL A 9 18.10 4.00 27.87
C VAL A 9 18.20 4.26 26.38
N ALA A 10 19.12 3.53 25.74
CA ALA A 10 19.15 3.38 24.31
C ALA A 10 17.91 2.55 23.95
N LEU A 11 16.75 3.21 23.99
CA LEU A 11 15.65 2.92 23.10
C LEU A 11 16.22 3.17 21.71
N ALA A 12 16.92 2.15 21.22
CA ALA A 12 17.07 1.89 19.81
C ALA A 12 15.65 1.64 19.29
N PHE A 13 14.87 2.72 19.17
CA PHE A 13 13.92 2.85 18.10
C PHE A 13 14.77 2.77 16.84
N VAL A 14 15.02 1.53 16.42
CA VAL A 14 15.20 1.19 15.03
C VAL A 14 13.87 1.55 14.40
N VAL A 15 13.64 2.86 14.22
CA VAL A 15 12.92 3.35 13.05
C VAL A 15 13.87 3.00 11.91
N GLY A 16 13.86 1.71 11.56
CA GLY A 16 14.06 1.32 10.20
C GLY A 16 13.06 2.16 9.46
N VAL A 17 13.54 3.26 8.89
CA VAL A 17 12.93 3.86 7.72
C VAL A 17 12.88 2.69 6.76
N ALA A 18 11.76 1.96 6.81
CA ALA A 18 11.39 1.03 5.81
C ALA A 18 11.26 1.92 4.59
N ILE A 19 12.34 2.02 3.83
CA ILE A 19 12.29 2.31 2.41
C ILE A 19 11.62 1.06 1.82
N GLY A 20 10.35 0.88 2.17
CA GLY A 20 9.45 0.05 1.42
C GLY A 20 9.40 0.70 0.04
N PRO A 21 9.55 -0.08 -1.04
CA PRO A 21 9.43 0.45 -2.38
C PRO A 21 8.13 1.26 -2.51
N ALA A 22 8.14 2.34 -3.29
CA ALA A 22 7.08 3.35 -3.36
C ALA A 22 5.64 2.80 -3.57
N TRP A 23 5.51 1.57 -4.05
CA TRP A 23 4.24 0.85 -4.12
C TRP A 23 3.62 0.51 -2.75
N ALA A 24 4.41 0.37 -1.68
CA ALA A 24 3.93 0.05 -0.34
C ALA A 24 3.10 1.19 0.29
N ALA A 25 3.37 2.43 -0.12
CA ALA A 25 2.58 3.59 0.30
C ALA A 25 1.28 3.77 -0.51
N HIS A 26 1.27 3.35 -1.79
CA HIS A 26 0.12 3.55 -2.69
C HIS A 26 -0.79 2.34 -2.87
N ALA A 27 -0.35 1.11 -2.60
CA ALA A 27 -1.18 -0.08 -2.72
C ALA A 27 -2.44 -0.08 -1.81
N PRO A 28 -2.39 0.34 -0.52
CA PRO A 28 -3.63 0.46 0.28
C PRO A 28 -4.54 1.59 -0.21
N GLU A 29 -3.99 2.65 -0.80
CA GLU A 29 -4.76 3.74 -1.39
C GLU A 29 -5.48 3.30 -2.66
N LEU A 30 -4.77 2.59 -3.55
CA LEU A 30 -5.31 1.96 -4.74
C LEU A 30 -6.44 0.97 -4.40
N SER A 31 -6.27 0.14 -3.36
CA SER A 31 -7.33 -0.75 -2.85
C SER A 31 -8.59 0.02 -2.44
N LYS A 32 -8.40 1.13 -1.72
CA LYS A 32 -9.51 1.97 -1.26
C LYS A 32 -10.20 2.67 -2.43
N GLN A 33 -9.46 3.18 -3.40
CA GLN A 33 -10.02 3.74 -4.64
C GLN A 33 -10.80 2.69 -5.43
N CYS A 34 -10.26 1.47 -5.53
CA CYS A 34 -10.92 0.33 -6.14
C CYS A 34 -12.31 0.06 -5.51
N GLN A 35 -12.39 -0.01 -4.18
CA GLN A 35 -13.66 -0.22 -3.49
C GLN A 35 -14.65 0.92 -3.65
N GLU A 36 -14.18 2.17 -3.53
CA GLU A 36 -15.04 3.35 -3.72
C GLU A 36 -15.56 3.45 -5.16
N ALA A 37 -14.72 3.11 -6.12
CA ALA A 37 -15.06 3.09 -7.54
C ALA A 37 -16.06 1.96 -7.85
N LEU A 38 -15.90 0.79 -7.23
CA LEU A 38 -16.86 -0.32 -7.34
C LEU A 38 -18.23 0.01 -6.74
N LYS A 39 -18.28 0.78 -5.64
CA LYS A 39 -19.55 1.24 -5.07
C LYS A 39 -20.32 2.16 -6.02
N LYS A 40 -19.62 2.97 -6.82
CA LYS A 40 -20.22 3.87 -7.81
C LYS A 40 -20.49 3.15 -9.14
N THR A 41 -19.57 2.31 -9.55
CA THR A 41 -19.57 1.58 -10.82
C THR A 41 -19.31 0.10 -10.52
N PRO A 42 -20.36 -0.68 -10.21
CA PRO A 42 -20.18 -2.11 -9.94
C PRO A 42 -19.70 -2.82 -11.21
N ASN A 43 -18.47 -3.32 -11.16
CA ASN A 43 -17.84 -4.02 -12.26
C ASN A 43 -17.14 -5.27 -11.73
N LYS A 44 -17.60 -6.45 -12.16
CA LYS A 44 -17.11 -7.74 -11.67
C LYS A 44 -15.64 -8.00 -12.03
N ASP A 45 -15.19 -7.56 -13.20
CA ASP A 45 -13.79 -7.68 -13.60
C ASP A 45 -12.89 -6.82 -12.72
N ALA A 46 -13.32 -5.59 -12.45
CA ALA A 46 -12.58 -4.71 -11.56
C ALA A 46 -12.57 -5.24 -10.12
N GLU A 47 -13.70 -5.70 -9.59
CA GLU A 47 -13.79 -6.30 -8.25
C GLU A 47 -12.84 -7.47 -8.08
N LYS A 48 -12.78 -8.35 -9.08
CA LYS A 48 -11.84 -9.47 -9.10
C LYS A 48 -10.39 -8.99 -9.10
N LEU A 49 -10.04 -8.01 -9.94
CA LEU A 49 -8.69 -7.45 -10.02
C LEU A 49 -8.28 -6.76 -8.70
N CYS A 50 -9.18 -6.00 -8.09
CA CYS A 50 -8.94 -5.37 -6.79
C CYS A 50 -8.78 -6.43 -5.67
N GLY A 51 -9.58 -7.50 -5.69
CA GLY A 51 -9.45 -8.60 -4.73
C GLY A 51 -8.15 -9.40 -4.89
N GLU A 52 -7.71 -9.63 -6.13
CA GLU A 52 -6.39 -10.23 -6.42
C GLU A 52 -5.25 -9.34 -5.91
N GLY A 53 -5.37 -8.02 -6.08
CA GLY A 53 -4.43 -7.04 -5.53
C GLY A 53 -4.31 -7.13 -4.01
N ASP A 54 -5.42 -7.21 -3.29
CA ASP A 54 -5.43 -7.33 -1.82
C ASP A 54 -4.74 -8.61 -1.35
N LYS A 55 -4.98 -9.72 -2.06
CA LYS A 55 -4.33 -11.01 -1.77
C LYS A 55 -2.81 -10.92 -1.98
N LEU A 56 -2.36 -10.29 -3.06
CA LEU A 56 -0.93 -10.10 -3.34
C LEU A 56 -0.25 -9.19 -2.32
N LEU A 57 -0.96 -8.15 -1.83
CA LEU A 57 -0.46 -7.29 -0.76
C LEU A 57 -0.21 -8.09 0.53
N LYS A 58 -1.16 -8.96 0.91
CA LYS A 58 -1.02 -9.86 2.07
C LYS A 58 0.12 -10.86 1.91
N ASP A 59 0.41 -11.26 0.67
CA ASP A 59 1.54 -12.13 0.30
C ASP A 59 2.90 -11.40 0.32
N GLY A 60 2.93 -10.08 0.59
CA GLY A 60 4.13 -9.25 0.51
C GLY A 60 4.53 -8.84 -0.91
N LYS A 61 3.70 -9.17 -1.91
CA LYS A 61 3.90 -8.91 -3.35
C LYS A 61 3.24 -7.61 -3.78
N GLY A 62 3.52 -6.49 -3.10
CA GLY A 62 2.76 -5.29 -3.37
C GLY A 62 3.06 -4.59 -4.69
N GLU A 63 4.16 -4.93 -5.40
CA GLU A 63 4.36 -4.48 -6.79
C GLU A 63 3.36 -5.14 -7.76
N GLU A 64 3.13 -6.45 -7.61
CA GLU A 64 2.09 -7.16 -8.36
C GLU A 64 0.70 -6.70 -7.92
N ALA A 65 0.52 -6.40 -6.63
CA ALA A 65 -0.73 -5.87 -6.11
C ALA A 65 -1.08 -4.51 -6.74
N ALA A 66 -0.12 -3.58 -6.79
CA ALA A 66 -0.30 -2.27 -7.41
C ALA A 66 -0.77 -2.42 -8.86
N LYS A 67 -0.09 -3.24 -9.66
CA LYS A 67 -0.50 -3.54 -11.05
C LYS A 67 -1.93 -4.06 -11.16
N LYS A 68 -2.35 -4.94 -10.24
CA LYS A 68 -3.71 -5.50 -10.22
C LYS A 68 -4.75 -4.45 -9.84
N PHE A 69 -4.46 -3.59 -8.86
CA PHE A 69 -5.35 -2.49 -8.50
C PHE A 69 -5.45 -1.45 -9.63
N GLU A 70 -4.34 -1.09 -10.26
CA GLU A 70 -4.31 -0.18 -11.41
C GLU A 70 -5.15 -0.73 -12.57
N ALA A 71 -5.01 -2.02 -12.89
CA ALA A 71 -5.82 -2.67 -13.92
C ALA A 71 -7.32 -2.69 -13.54
N GLY A 72 -7.65 -2.90 -12.26
CA GLY A 72 -9.02 -2.83 -11.76
C GLY A 72 -9.61 -1.43 -11.87
N LEU A 73 -8.83 -0.41 -11.52
CA LEU A 73 -9.21 1.00 -11.64
C LEU A 73 -9.38 1.41 -13.11
N GLU A 74 -8.51 0.98 -14.02
CA GLU A 74 -8.67 1.21 -15.46
C GLU A 74 -9.99 0.63 -16.00
N LYS A 75 -10.39 -0.56 -15.53
CA LYS A 75 -11.69 -1.16 -15.87
C LYS A 75 -12.88 -0.36 -15.34
N LEU A 76 -12.68 0.39 -14.27
CA LEU A 76 -13.66 1.34 -13.70
C LEU A 76 -13.60 2.72 -14.36
N GLY A 77 -12.71 2.92 -15.34
CA GLY A 77 -12.48 4.19 -16.00
C GLY A 77 -11.65 5.18 -15.18
N ILE A 78 -11.10 4.74 -14.04
CA ILE A 78 -10.20 5.54 -13.21
C ILE A 78 -8.78 5.26 -13.66
N LYS A 79 -8.18 6.20 -14.37
CA LYS A 79 -6.76 6.11 -14.71
C LYS A 79 -5.95 6.51 -13.47
N PRO A 80 -5.18 5.59 -12.88
CA PRO A 80 -4.21 5.99 -11.87
C PRO A 80 -3.25 6.98 -12.53
N ALA A 81 -3.05 8.13 -11.90
CA ALA A 81 -2.13 9.13 -12.40
C ALA A 81 -0.72 8.54 -12.37
N LYS A 82 -0.27 7.96 -13.49
CA LYS A 82 1.13 7.60 -13.72
C LYS A 82 1.94 8.88 -13.51
N LYS A 83 2.67 8.93 -12.38
CA LYS A 83 3.75 9.88 -12.18
C LYS A 83 5.07 9.19 -12.48
#